data_AF-A0A7V9R1Z1-F1
#
_entry.id   AF-A0A7V9R1Z1-F1
#
_cell.length_a   1.000
_cell.length_b   1.000
_cell.length_c   1.000
_cell.angle_alpha   90.00
_cell.angle_beta   90.00
_cell.angle_gamma   90.00
#
_symmetry.space_group_name_H-M   'P 1'
#
loop_
_entity.id
_entity.type
_entity.pdbx_description
1 polymer ?
#
loop_
_entity_poly.entity_id
_entity_poly.type
_entity_poly.pdbx_seq_one_letter_code
_entity_poly.pdbx_strand_id
1 'polypeptide(L)' 'MAQQLAQTLARSLLAEGGWYADFAVGDDHVVVSADRVFRHERGDRLRRAEAEANAHKVGVPTHQLDWGE' A
#
# COMPACT_ATOMS: atom_id res chain seq x y z
N MET A 1 -15.20 -7.88 -1.84
CA MET A 1 -14.38 -7.93 -3.08
C MET A 1 -13.01 -7.30 -2.88
N ALA A 2 -12.91 -6.04 -2.41
CA ALA A 2 -11.63 -5.36 -2.18
C ALA A 2 -10.60 -6.16 -1.35
N GLN A 3 -11.04 -6.81 -0.26
CA GLN A 3 -10.16 -7.64 0.57
C GLN A 3 -9.52 -8.80 -0.20
N GLN A 4 -10.30 -9.49 -1.04
CA GLN A 4 -9.82 -10.63 -1.82
C GLN A 4 -8.83 -10.15 -2.91
N LEU A 5 -9.09 -9.00 -3.52
CA LEU A 5 -8.17 -8.37 -4.46
C LEU A 5 -6.84 -8.03 -3.77
N ALA A 6 -6.88 -7.35 -2.62
CA ALA A 6 -5.69 -6.99 -1.86
C ALA A 6 -4.83 -8.22 -1.50
N GLN A 7 -5.47 -9.28 -1.01
CA GLN A 7 -4.78 -10.53 -0.68
C GLN A 7 -4.22 -11.26 -1.91
N THR A 8 -4.85 -11.10 -3.07
CA THR A 8 -4.35 -11.69 -4.32
C THR A 8 -3.12 -10.93 -4.79
N LEU A 9 -3.17 -9.60 -4.79
CA LEU A 9 -2.03 -8.73 -5.08
C LEU A 9 -0.85 -8.99 -4.14
N ALA A 10 -1.10 -9.10 -2.83
CA ALA A 10 -0.05 -9.35 -1.84
C ALA A 10 0.72 -10.66 -2.10
N ARG A 11 0.04 -11.68 -2.65
CA ARG A 11 0.66 -12.97 -3.00
C ARG A 11 1.37 -12.97 -4.36
N SER A 12 1.14 -11.96 -5.19
CA SER A 12 1.65 -11.89 -6.56
C SER A 12 2.81 -10.90 -6.72
N LEU A 13 2.92 -9.91 -5.83
CA LEU A 13 4.00 -8.93 -5.87
C LEU A 13 5.34 -9.52 -5.40
N LEU A 14 6.42 -9.06 -6.00
CA LEU A 14 7.77 -9.37 -5.56
C LEU A 14 8.09 -8.59 -4.27
N ALA A 15 8.79 -9.24 -3.33
CA ALA A 15 9.19 -8.62 -2.06
C ALA A 15 10.30 -7.57 -2.20
N GLU A 16 11.02 -7.58 -3.33
CA GLU A 16 12.13 -6.70 -3.64
C GLU A 16 11.89 -5.97 -4.97
N GLY A 17 12.58 -4.86 -5.18
CA GLY A 17 12.51 -4.08 -6.43
C GLY A 17 11.42 -3.01 -6.43
N GLY A 18 10.85 -2.65 -5.28
CA GLY A 18 9.91 -1.54 -5.15
C GLY A 18 8.51 -1.83 -5.71
N TRP A 19 8.09 -3.09 -5.79
CA TRP A 19 6.76 -3.46 -6.26
C TRP A 19 5.70 -3.25 -5.18
N TYR A 20 4.70 -2.44 -5.49
CA TYR A 20 3.51 -2.26 -4.69
C TYR A 20 2.31 -1.98 -5.60
N ALA A 21 1.11 -2.05 -5.05
CA ALA A 21 -0.11 -1.58 -5.68
C ALA A 21 -0.93 -0.78 -4.67
N ASP A 22 -1.64 0.23 -5.10
CA ASP A 22 -2.57 0.97 -4.26
C ASP A 22 -3.90 1.21 -4.95
N PHE A 23 -4.97 1.35 -4.17
CA PHE A 23 -6.30 1.65 -4.68
C PHE A 23 -7.24 2.18 -3.57
N ALA A 24 -8.28 2.89 -3.98
CA ALA A 24 -9.31 3.42 -3.08
C ALA A 24 -10.52 2.47 -2.93
N VAL A 25 -11.13 2.45 -1.75
CA VAL A 25 -12.37 1.73 -1.45
C VAL A 25 -13.23 2.57 -0.53
N GLY A 26 -14.21 3.29 -1.10
CA GLY A 26 -14.96 4.30 -0.34
C GLY A 26 -14.00 5.40 0.14
N ASP A 27 -14.01 5.65 1.45
CA ASP A 27 -13.12 6.63 2.09
C ASP A 27 -11.76 6.05 2.51
N ASP A 28 -11.52 4.76 2.25
CA ASP A 28 -10.26 4.10 2.56
C ASP A 28 -9.28 4.10 1.38
N HIS A 29 -8.01 4.21 1.70
CA HIS A 29 -6.89 3.90 0.82
C HIS A 29 -6.24 2.58 1.23
N VAL A 30 -5.99 1.73 0.25
CA VAL A 30 -5.39 0.40 0.43
C VAL A 30 -4.04 0.39 -0.29
N VAL A 31 -2.98 0.05 0.43
CA VAL A 31 -1.62 -0.11 -0.09
C VAL A 31 -1.21 -1.56 0.10
N VAL A 32 -0.71 -2.17 -0.95
CA VAL A 32 -0.37 -3.59 -0.99
C VAL A 32 1.09 -3.75 -1.40
N SER A 33 1.85 -4.47 -0.57
CA SER A 33 3.18 -4.96 -0.90
C SER A 33 3.17 -6.49 -0.84
N ALA A 34 4.29 -7.14 -1.16
CA ALA A 34 4.43 -8.58 -0.93
C ALA A 34 4.06 -8.94 0.52
N ASP A 35 3.14 -9.90 0.67
CA ASP A 35 2.63 -10.44 1.93
C ASP A 35 2.04 -9.43 2.93
N ARG A 36 1.80 -8.17 2.54
CA ARG A 36 1.25 -7.15 3.43
C ARG A 36 0.18 -6.31 2.74
N VAL A 37 -0.85 -5.97 3.51
CA VAL A 37 -1.93 -5.07 3.11
C VAL A 37 -2.09 -4.04 4.22
N PHE A 38 -1.96 -2.77 3.85
CA PHE A 38 -2.26 -1.63 4.70
C PHE A 38 -3.56 -1.02 4.22
N ARG A 39 -4.49 -0.77 5.14
CA ARG A 39 -5.75 -0.07 4.86
C ARG A 39 -5.92 1.02 5.89
N HIS A 40 -6.26 2.21 5.43
CA HIS A 40 -6.45 3.37 6.29
C HIS A 40 -7.48 4.32 5.68
N GLU A 41 -8.20 5.02 6.55
CA GLU A 41 -9.08 6.11 6.11
C GLU A 41 -8.21 7.25 5.54
N ARG A 42 -8.73 7.95 4.53
CA ARG A 42 -8.09 9.17 4.03
C ARG A 42 -7.95 10.19 5.17
N GLY A 43 -6.76 10.76 5.29
CA GLY A 43 -6.39 11.67 6.39
C GLY A 43 -5.86 10.98 7.66
N ASP A 44 -5.89 9.65 7.75
CA ASP A 44 -5.20 8.89 8.83
C ASP A 44 -3.68 8.88 8.58
N ARG A 45 -3.02 9.96 9.03
CA ARG A 45 -1.58 10.19 8.85
C ARG A 45 -0.71 9.14 9.53
N LEU A 46 -1.17 8.56 10.65
CA LEU A 46 -0.39 7.55 11.38
C LEU A 46 -0.31 6.26 10.58
N ARG A 47 -1.46 5.76 10.09
CA ARG A 47 -1.47 4.55 9.27
C ARG A 47 -0.87 4.77 7.89
N ARG A 48 -1.03 5.96 7.30
CA ARG A 48 -0.31 6.34 6.07
C ARG A 48 1.21 6.21 6.26
N ALA A 49 1.74 6.75 7.36
CA ALA A 49 3.18 6.67 7.65
C ALA A 49 3.68 5.21 7.83
N GLU A 50 2.85 4.31 8.37
CA GLU A 50 3.19 2.88 8.44
C GLU A 50 3.33 2.23 7.06
N ALA A 51 2.42 2.57 6.13
CA ALA A 51 2.47 2.10 4.75
C ALA A 51 3.70 2.66 4.01
N GLU A 52 3.98 3.96 4.15
CA GLU A 52 5.17 4.60 3.56
C GLU A 52 6.48 3.98 4.10
N ALA A 53 6.56 3.76 5.41
CA ALA A 53 7.72 3.13 6.03
C ALA A 53 7.94 1.69 5.52
N ASN A 54 6.87 0.96 5.19
CA ASN A 54 6.98 -0.34 4.56
C ASN A 54 7.41 -0.24 3.09
N ALA A 55 6.83 0.68 2.33
CA ALA A 55 7.16 0.90 0.93
C ALA A 55 8.65 1.28 0.74
N HIS A 56 9.19 2.12 1.63
CA HIS A 56 10.62 2.43 1.62
C HIS A 56 11.51 1.22 1.90
N LYS A 57 11.09 0.31 2.80
CA LYS A 57 11.85 -0.91 3.10
C LYS A 57 11.92 -1.87 1.90
N VAL A 58 10.88 -1.91 1.06
CA VAL A 58 10.87 -2.75 -0.15
C VAL A 58 11.48 -2.04 -1.37
N GLY A 59 11.97 -0.80 -1.19
CA GLY A 59 12.71 -0.05 -2.20
C GLY A 59 11.88 0.88 -3.07
N VAL A 60 10.65 1.23 -2.67
CA VAL A 60 9.82 2.19 -3.42
C VAL A 60 10.43 3.59 -3.30
N PRO A 61 10.67 4.30 -4.44
CA PRO A 61 11.09 5.69 -4.43
C PRO A 61 10.03 6.62 -3.80
N THR A 62 10.46 7.60 -2.99
CA THR A 62 9.55 8.52 -2.28
C THR A 62 8.56 9.24 -3.19
N HIS A 63 8.96 9.60 -4.41
CA HIS A 63 8.09 10.31 -5.36
C HIS A 63 6.92 9.46 -5.88
N GLN A 64 6.96 8.13 -5.72
CA GLN A 64 5.84 7.24 -6.06
C GLN A 64 4.82 7.13 -4.93
N LEU A 65 5.17 7.56 -3.71
CA LEU A 65 4.29 7.53 -2.54
C LEU A 65 3.41 8.79 -2.41
N ASP A 66 3.22 9.52 -3.52
CA ASP A 66 2.33 10.69 -3.58
C ASP A 66 0.90 10.24 -3.89
N TRP A 67 0.26 9.58 -2.92
CA TRP A 67 -1.09 9.03 -3.06
C TRP A 67 -2.21 10.09 -2.98
N GLY A 68 -1.84 11.37 -2.83
CA GLY A 68 -2.78 12.45 -2.54
C GLY A 68 -3.42 12.35 -1.15
N GLU A 69 -4.48 13.13 -0.93
CA GLU A 69 -5.45 12.96 0.16
C GLU A 69 -6.87 12.94 -0.42
#